data_AF-A0A7V9ZSY6-F1
#
_entry.id   AF-A0A7V9ZSY6-F1
#
_cell.length_a   1.000
_cell.length_b   1.000
_cell.length_c   1.000
_cell.angle_alpha   90.00
_cell.angle_beta   90.00
_cell.angle_gamma   90.00
#
_symmetry.space_group_name_H-M   'P 1'
#
loop_
_entity.id
_entity.type
_entity.pdbx_description
1 polymer ?
#
loop_
_entity_poly.entity_id
_entity_poly.type
_entity_poly.pdbx_seq_one_letter_code
_entity_poly.pdbx_strand_id
1 'polypeptide(L)'
;MSIMLIPVPKKEYPKYESGVNEMGLVYAEIDLISVDDMVLQRRGFLDKDKIKQVRVNALVDSGAYMLSINETVRAQLDLPFIQKQFGTLADETLIEVDVVGPV
;
A
#
# COMPACT_ATOMS: atom_id res chain seq x y z
N MET A 1 3.68 -0.09 -10.30
CA MET A 1 4.71 0.37 -9.33
C MET A 1 5.05 -0.81 -8.41
N SER A 2 6.28 -0.94 -7.88
CA SER A 2 6.60 -2.04 -6.93
C SER A 2 6.16 -1.66 -5.52
N ILE A 3 5.46 -2.55 -4.81
CA ILE A 3 4.84 -2.28 -3.50
C ILE A 3 5.47 -3.15 -2.42
N MET A 4 5.76 -2.57 -1.27
CA MET A 4 6.32 -3.27 -0.11
C MET A 4 5.20 -3.65 0.87
N LEU A 5 5.18 -4.90 1.33
CA LEU A 5 4.23 -5.37 2.33
C LEU A 5 4.79 -5.12 3.74
N ILE A 6 4.14 -4.29 4.56
CA ILE A 6 4.56 -4.08 5.95
C ILE A 6 3.51 -4.66 6.89
N PRO A 7 3.90 -5.55 7.83
CA PRO A 7 2.98 -6.03 8.86
C PRO A 7 2.52 -4.85 9.73
N VAL A 8 1.20 -4.69 9.90
CA VAL A 8 0.63 -3.58 10.70
C VAL A 8 0.56 -3.98 12.18
N PRO A 9 1.34 -3.34 13.08
CA PRO A 9 1.14 -3.51 14.51
C PRO A 9 -0.14 -2.79 14.96
N LYS A 10 -0.94 -3.42 15.83
CA LYS A 10 -2.06 -2.75 16.51
C LYS A 10 -1.52 -1.76 17.54
N LYS A 11 -1.39 -0.48 17.17
CA LYS A 11 -1.13 0.62 18.13
C LYS A 11 -2.23 1.68 18.02
N GLU A 12 -2.70 2.18 19.16
CA GLU A 12 -3.49 3.41 19.23
C GLU A 12 -2.57 4.60 18.98
N TYR A 13 -2.93 5.45 18.02
CA TYR A 13 -2.19 6.67 17.69
C TYR A 13 -2.81 7.87 18.41
N PRO A 14 -1.99 8.75 19.03
CA PRO A 14 -2.50 9.95 19.69
C PRO A 14 -3.12 10.92 18.67
N LYS A 15 -4.19 11.61 19.08
CA LYS A 15 -4.84 12.67 18.30
C LYS A 15 -4.13 14.00 18.51
N TYR A 16 -3.71 14.66 17.43
CA TYR A 16 -3.09 15.99 17.48
C TYR A 16 -4.11 17.07 17.08
N GLU A 17 -4.18 18.15 17.87
CA GLU A 17 -4.90 19.38 17.50
C GLU A 17 -3.97 20.30 16.70
N SER A 18 -4.43 20.79 15.55
CA SER A 18 -3.60 21.48 14.57
C SER A 18 -3.40 22.95 14.90
N GLY A 19 -2.18 23.29 15.36
CA GLY A 19 -1.70 24.67 15.50
C GLY A 19 -0.40 24.88 14.72
N VAL A 20 -0.51 25.52 13.55
CA VAL A 20 0.51 26.26 12.78
C VAL A 20 1.92 25.63 12.62
N ASN A 21 2.20 25.15 11.39
CA ASN A 21 3.51 24.80 10.82
C ASN A 21 4.27 23.62 11.46
N GLU A 22 3.55 22.52 11.71
CA GLU A 22 4.14 21.21 11.96
C GLU A 22 3.76 20.27 10.79
N MET A 23 4.69 19.42 10.35
CA MET A 23 4.35 18.31 9.44
C MET A 23 3.41 17.35 10.18
N GLY A 24 2.10 17.63 10.11
CA GLY A 24 1.05 16.81 10.70
C GLY A 24 0.81 15.51 9.92
N LEU A 25 0.07 14.57 10.51
CA LEU A 25 -0.38 13.37 9.81
C LEU A 25 -1.33 13.77 8.69
N VAL A 26 -0.82 13.83 7.46
CA VAL A 26 -1.62 14.09 6.25
C VAL A 26 -2.09 12.75 5.70
N TYR A 27 -3.38 12.65 5.46
CA TYR A 27 -4.00 11.46 4.86
C TYR A 27 -4.58 11.80 3.49
N ALA A 28 -4.54 10.82 2.59
CA ALA A 28 -5.15 10.90 1.27
C ALA A 28 -5.99 9.66 1.00
N GLU A 29 -7.19 9.87 0.47
CA GLU A 29 -7.97 8.78 -0.11
C GLU A 29 -7.42 8.46 -1.50
N ILE A 30 -7.05 7.19 -1.71
CA ILE A 30 -6.54 6.70 -2.99
C ILE A 30 -7.25 5.41 -3.38
N ASP A 31 -7.42 5.21 -4.69
CA ASP A 31 -7.90 3.96 -5.28
C ASP A 31 -6.71 3.15 -5.78
N LEU A 32 -6.55 1.94 -5.25
CA LEU A 32 -5.56 0.97 -5.71
C LEU A 32 -6.27 -0.04 -6.62
N ILE A 33 -5.69 -0.34 -7.77
CA ILE A 33 -6.30 -1.17 -8.82
C ILE A 33 -5.28 -2.23 -9.26
N SER A 34 -5.71 -3.49 -9.43
CA SER A 34 -4.85 -4.53 -9.98
C SER A 34 -4.52 -4.25 -11.46
N VAL A 35 -3.24 -4.05 -11.77
CA VAL A 35 -2.80 -3.79 -13.15
C VAL A 35 -2.92 -5.04 -14.01
N ASP A 36 -2.75 -6.23 -13.44
CA ASP A 36 -2.91 -7.49 -14.18
C ASP A 36 -4.36 -7.68 -14.64
N ASP A 37 -5.33 -7.38 -13.78
CA ASP A 37 -6.75 -7.38 -14.14
C ASP A 37 -7.07 -6.34 -15.23
N MET A 38 -6.48 -5.14 -15.16
CA MET A 38 -6.59 -4.12 -16.21
C MET A 38 -6.05 -4.61 -17.55
N VAL A 39 -4.94 -5.36 -17.54
CA VAL A 39 -4.36 -5.96 -18.77
C VAL A 39 -5.27 -7.05 -19.33
N LEU A 40 -5.83 -7.92 -18.48
CA LEU A 40 -6.78 -8.95 -18.90
C LEU A 40 -8.06 -8.36 -19.47
N GLN A 41 -8.59 -7.30 -18.84
CA GLN A 41 -9.77 -6.58 -19.33
C GLN A 41 -9.49 -5.95 -20.68
N ARG A 42 -8.35 -5.28 -20.85
CA ARG A 42 -7.95 -4.69 -22.15
C ARG A 42 -7.85 -5.73 -23.26
N ARG A 43 -7.50 -6.97 -22.92
CA ARG A 43 -7.39 -8.09 -23.86
C ARG A 43 -8.70 -8.86 -24.07
N GLY A 44 -9.78 -8.47 -23.37
CA GLY A 44 -11.10 -9.11 -23.48
C GLY A 44 -11.23 -10.43 -22.71
N PHE A 45 -10.33 -10.72 -21.77
CA PHE A 45 -10.37 -11.93 -20.94
C PHE A 45 -11.08 -11.71 -19.59
N LEU A 46 -11.36 -10.45 -19.22
CA LEU A 46 -11.97 -10.08 -17.95
C LEU A 46 -13.00 -8.96 -18.19
N ASP A 47 -14.17 -9.07 -17.56
CA ASP A 47 -15.16 -7.99 -17.60
C ASP A 47 -14.72 -6.82 -16.70
N LYS A 48 -15.17 -5.61 -17.05
CA LYS A 48 -14.78 -4.38 -16.34
C LYS A 48 -15.22 -4.37 -14.88
N ASP A 49 -16.34 -5.01 -14.53
CA ASP A 49 -16.84 -5.12 -13.15
C ASP A 49 -16.04 -6.13 -12.29
N LYS A 50 -15.15 -6.92 -12.91
CA LYS A 50 -14.32 -7.92 -12.23
C LYS A 50 -12.91 -7.44 -11.90
N ILE A 51 -12.56 -6.21 -12.29
CA ILE A 51 -11.26 -5.63 -11.96
C ILE A 51 -11.20 -5.39 -10.45
N LYS A 52 -10.23 -6.04 -9.79
CA LYS A 52 -10.00 -5.85 -8.35
C LYS A 52 -9.50 -4.43 -8.08
N GLN A 53 -10.19 -3.75 -7.19
CA GLN A 53 -9.83 -2.42 -6.72
C GLN A 53 -10.20 -2.24 -5.25
N VAL A 54 -9.44 -1.42 -4.53
CA VAL A 54 -9.73 -1.06 -3.14
C VAL A 54 -9.45 0.42 -2.90
N ARG A 55 -10.40 1.09 -2.26
CA ARG A 55 -10.22 2.46 -1.77
C ARG A 55 -9.63 2.42 -0.38
N VAL A 56 -8.54 3.14 -0.16
CA VAL A 56 -7.86 3.20 1.13
C VAL A 56 -7.60 4.64 1.54
N ASN A 57 -7.64 4.91 2.84
CA ASN A 57 -7.16 6.17 3.41
C ASN A 57 -5.69 5.98 3.83
N ALA A 58 -4.77 6.46 3.01
CA ALA A 58 -3.33 6.26 3.17
C ALA A 58 -2.69 7.45 3.90
N LEU A 59 -1.73 7.15 4.78
CA LEU A 59 -0.85 8.17 5.37
C LEU A 59 0.16 8.61 4.31
N VAL A 60 0.28 9.92 4.09
CA VAL A 60 1.27 10.49 3.17
C VAL A 60 2.61 10.55 3.87
N ASP A 61 3.60 9.86 3.29
CA ASP A 61 4.99 9.88 3.74
C ASP A 61 5.89 10.29 2.58
N SER A 62 6.43 11.51 2.62
CA SER A 62 7.36 12.01 1.60
C SER A 62 8.74 11.33 1.65
N GLY A 63 9.06 10.63 2.74
CA GLY A 63 10.29 9.85 2.88
C GLY A 63 10.19 8.42 2.34
N ALA A 64 8.97 7.96 2.03
CA ALA A 64 8.77 6.61 1.51
C ALA A 64 9.13 6.51 0.02
N TYR A 65 10.01 5.57 -0.32
CA TYR A 65 10.35 5.26 -1.72
C TYR A 65 9.34 4.33 -2.40
N MET A 66 8.64 3.50 -1.61
CA MET A 66 7.67 2.51 -2.07
C MET A 66 6.33 2.73 -1.37
N LEU A 67 5.24 2.43 -2.06
CA LEU A 67 3.95 2.29 -1.39
C LEU A 67 4.03 1.08 -0.45
N SER A 68 3.69 1.30 0.81
CA SER A 68 3.58 0.25 1.80
C SER A 68 2.11 -0.13 2.00
N ILE A 69 1.78 -1.41 1.80
CA ILE A 69 0.43 -1.94 2.05
C ILE A 69 0.47 -3.06 3.07
N ASN A 70 -0.70 -3.41 3.60
CA ASN A 70 -0.87 -4.55 4.49
C ASN A 70 -1.33 -5.80 3.73
N GLU A 71 -1.35 -6.94 4.44
CA GLU A 71 -1.75 -8.25 3.91
C GLU A 71 -3.19 -8.26 3.40
N THR A 72 -4.08 -7.48 4.01
CA THR A 72 -5.49 -7.38 3.60
C THR A 72 -5.63 -6.74 2.22
N VAL A 73 -4.96 -5.60 1.99
CA VAL A 73 -4.96 -4.90 0.69
C VAL A 73 -4.31 -5.79 -0.37
N ARG A 74 -3.21 -6.48 -0.05
CA ARG A 74 -2.58 -7.46 -0.95
C ARG A 74 -3.57 -8.55 -1.37
N ALA A 75 -4.29 -9.14 -0.41
CA ALA A 75 -5.24 -10.22 -0.69
C ALA A 75 -6.46 -9.74 -1.48
N GLN A 76 -6.98 -8.55 -1.20
CA GLN A 76 -8.12 -7.95 -1.92
C GLN A 76 -7.78 -7.66 -3.39
N LEU A 77 -6.54 -7.24 -3.65
CA LEU A 77 -6.04 -6.97 -5.01
C LEU A 77 -5.43 -8.19 -5.69
N ASP A 78 -5.32 -9.32 -4.98
CA ASP A 78 -4.69 -10.56 -5.43
C ASP A 78 -3.27 -10.33 -5.99
N LEU A 79 -2.48 -9.51 -5.29
CA LEU A 79 -1.17 -9.11 -5.80
C LEU A 79 -0.15 -10.25 -5.67
N PRO A 80 0.50 -10.66 -6.78
CA PRO A 80 1.49 -11.72 -6.75
C PRO A 80 2.77 -11.26 -6.04
N PHE A 81 3.45 -12.23 -5.45
CA PHE A 81 4.78 -12.05 -4.89
C PHE A 81 5.81 -11.86 -6.02
N ILE A 82 6.74 -10.92 -5.82
CA ILE A 82 7.85 -10.66 -6.74
C ILE A 82 9.17 -11.13 -6.11
N GLN A 83 9.51 -10.59 -4.94
CA GLN A 83 10.76 -10.88 -4.24
C GLN A 83 10.68 -10.53 -2.75
N LYS A 84 11.68 -10.97 -1.97
CA LYS A 84 11.92 -10.49 -0.61
C LYS A 84 12.85 -9.28 -0.63
N GLN A 85 12.65 -8.35 0.30
CA GLN A 85 13.55 -7.22 0.51
C GLN A 85 13.66 -6.90 2.00
N PHE A 86 14.83 -6.41 2.44
CA PHE A 86 14.98 -5.88 3.79
C PHE A 86 14.54 -4.42 3.84
N GLY A 87 13.69 -4.08 4.80
CA GLY A 87 13.30 -2.72 5.14
C GLY A 87 13.75 -2.37 6.57
N THR A 88 14.14 -1.13 6.78
CA THR A 88 14.46 -0.61 8.11
C THR A 88 13.25 0.15 8.65
N LEU A 89 12.74 -0.26 9.80
CA LEU A 89 11.67 0.44 10.50
C LEU A 89 12.20 1.72 11.18
N ALA A 90 11.28 2.58 11.62
CA ALA A 90 11.62 3.82 12.32
C ALA A 90 12.36 3.60 13.65
N ASP A 91 12.29 2.40 14.23
CA ASP A 91 13.03 1.99 15.43
C ASP A 91 14.37 1.31 15.10
N GLU A 92 14.85 1.45 13.86
CA GLU A 92 16.08 0.86 13.31
C GLU A 92 16.04 -0.67 13.15
N THR A 93 14.91 -1.32 13.43
CA THR A 93 14.76 -2.76 13.22
C THR A 93 14.80 -3.10 11.73
N LEU A 94 15.67 -4.04 11.35
CA LEU A 94 15.65 -4.64 10.03
C LEU A 94 14.60 -5.76 9.97
N ILE A 95 13.66 -5.63 9.04
CA ILE A 95 12.64 -6.64 8.77
C ILE A 95 12.74 -7.11 7.32
N GLU A 96 12.51 -8.41 7.09
CA GLU A 96 12.34 -8.94 5.73
C GLU A 96 10.86 -8.87 5.35
N VAL A 97 10.58 -8.24 4.20
CA VAL A 97 9.23 -7.96 3.70
C VAL A 97 9.04 -8.48 2.28
N ASP A 98 7.80 -8.78 1.92
CA ASP A 98 7.43 -9.17 0.56
C ASP A 98 7.28 -7.91 -0.31
N VAL A 99 7.86 -7.95 -1.51
CA VAL A 99 7.52 -7.02 -2.58
C VAL A 99 6.45 -7.67 -3.46
N VAL A 100 5.35 -6.96 -3.67
CA VAL A 100 4.16 -7.43 -4.41
C VAL A 100 3.72 -6.38 -5.44
N GLY A 101 2.88 -6.78 -6.39
CA GLY A 101 2.35 -5.89 -7.42
C GLY A 101 2.15 -6.62 -8.75
N PRO A 102 1.80 -5.91 -9.85
CA PRO A 102 1.69 -4.45 -9.95
C PRO A 102 0.32 -3.89 -9.56
N VAL A 103 0.36 -2.70 -8.96
CA VAL A 103 -0.75 -1.74 -8.80
C VAL A 103 -0.37 -0.46 -9.54
#